data_AF-A0A430EMF1-F1
#
_entry.id   AF-A0A430EMF1-F1
#
_cell.length_a   1.000
_cell.length_b   1.000
_cell.length_c   1.000
_cell.angle_alpha   90.00
_cell.angle_beta   90.00
_cell.angle_gamma   90.00
#
_symmetry.space_group_name_H-M   'P 1'
#
loop_
_entity.id
_entity.type
_entity.pdbx_description
1 polymer ?
#
loop_
_entity_poly.entity_id
_entity_poly.type
_entity_poly.pdbx_seq_one_letter_code
_entity_poly.pdbx_strand_id
1 'polypeptide(L)'
;MALDGRSAAIDPRVDAVRPDIADIRLAGRVFAPHYASPMPRVVHFETPLRATAKGDEPALTMLQKGDVFEVLEIAGSHAWGVAPGPALVGYIDASALGETE
;
A
#
# COMPACT_ATOMS: atom_id res chain seq x y z
N MET A 1 -30.44 2.61 -18.20
CA MET A 1 -30.47 2.23 -16.78
C MET A 1 -29.25 2.86 -16.12
N ALA A 2 -29.45 3.89 -15.29
CA ALA A 2 -28.37 4.55 -14.57
C ALA A 2 -28.12 3.77 -13.28
N LEU A 3 -26.88 3.34 -13.09
CA LEU A 3 -26.44 2.69 -11.86
C LEU A 3 -26.22 3.82 -10.84
N ASP A 4 -27.28 4.23 -10.15
CA ASP A 4 -27.15 5.03 -8.92
C ASP A 4 -26.65 4.09 -7.80
N GLY A 5 -25.43 3.60 -7.98
CA GLY A 5 -24.65 3.05 -6.90
C GLY A 5 -23.86 4.22 -6.37
N ARG A 6 -24.08 4.63 -5.12
CA ARG A 6 -22.99 5.23 -4.35
C ARG A 6 -21.93 4.14 -4.21
N SER A 7 -21.15 3.92 -5.26
CA SER A 7 -19.82 3.33 -5.16
C SER A 7 -19.16 4.20 -4.10
N ALA A 8 -18.93 3.68 -2.90
CA ALA A 8 -18.01 4.34 -1.98
C ALA A 8 -16.79 4.68 -2.85
N ALA A 9 -16.48 5.96 -3.01
CA ALA A 9 -15.44 6.39 -3.93
C ALA A 9 -14.14 5.79 -3.40
N ILE A 10 -13.78 4.62 -3.91
CA ILE A 10 -12.60 3.89 -3.48
C ILE A 10 -11.43 4.75 -3.96
N ASP A 11 -10.71 5.35 -3.02
CA ASP A 11 -9.59 6.21 -3.35
C ASP A 11 -8.33 5.36 -3.25
N PRO A 12 -7.65 5.04 -4.37
CA PRO A 12 -6.49 4.16 -4.39
C PRO A 12 -5.29 4.73 -3.61
N ARG A 13 -5.37 5.98 -3.12
CA ARG A 13 -4.37 6.58 -2.23
C ARG A 13 -4.51 6.18 -0.77
N VAL A 14 -5.70 5.72 -0.35
CA VAL A 14 -6.00 5.38 1.05
C VAL A 14 -6.59 3.97 1.18
N ASP A 15 -7.30 3.50 0.17
CA ASP A 15 -7.75 2.13 0.03
C ASP A 15 -6.68 1.33 -0.73
N ALA A 16 -6.15 0.28 -0.12
CA ALA A 16 -5.16 -0.62 -0.75
C ALA A 16 -5.79 -1.46 -1.87
N VAL A 17 -6.12 -0.79 -2.97
CA VAL A 17 -6.63 -1.40 -4.18
C VAL A 17 -5.86 -0.90 -5.38
N ARG A 18 -5.48 -1.84 -6.22
CA ARG A 18 -4.96 -1.66 -7.57
C ARG A 18 -5.79 -2.52 -8.52
N PRO A 19 -5.81 -2.20 -9.82
CA PRO A 19 -6.54 -2.99 -10.80
C PRO A 19 -6.10 -4.47 -10.85
N ASP A 20 -4.87 -4.77 -10.41
CA ASP A 20 -4.29 -6.11 -10.37
C ASP A 20 -4.34 -6.80 -8.98
N ILE A 21 -4.39 -6.04 -7.88
CA ILE A 21 -4.32 -6.59 -6.51
C ILE A 21 -5.10 -5.72 -5.52
N ALA A 22 -5.76 -6.33 -4.54
CA ALA A 22 -6.42 -5.61 -3.45
C ALA A 22 -6.12 -6.22 -2.08
N ASP A 23 -6.27 -5.42 -1.03
CA ASP A 23 -6.29 -5.94 0.34
C ASP A 23 -7.45 -6.93 0.51
N ILE A 24 -7.16 -8.09 1.12
CA ILE A 24 -8.18 -9.09 1.43
C ILE A 24 -9.27 -8.57 2.38
N ARG A 25 -8.98 -7.56 3.20
CA ARG A 25 -9.98 -6.84 4.03
C ARG A 25 -11.02 -6.10 3.18
N LEU A 26 -10.66 -5.75 1.94
CA LEU A 26 -11.58 -5.17 0.97
C LEU A 26 -12.29 -6.23 0.10
N ALA A 27 -11.97 -7.53 0.29
CA ALA A 27 -12.71 -8.60 -0.35
C ALA A 27 -14.20 -8.52 0.04
N GLY A 28 -15.07 -8.47 -0.96
CA GLY A 28 -16.50 -8.22 -0.79
C GLY A 28 -16.93 -6.76 -0.96
N ARG A 29 -15.99 -5.79 -0.95
CA ARG A 29 -16.23 -4.39 -1.35
C ARG A 29 -15.69 -4.07 -2.75
N VAL A 30 -14.54 -4.62 -3.10
CA VAL A 30 -13.93 -4.49 -4.44
C VAL A 30 -13.60 -5.85 -5.00
N PHE A 31 -13.78 -6.00 -6.32
CA PHE A 31 -13.37 -7.18 -7.07
C PHE A 31 -11.98 -6.94 -7.65
N ALA A 32 -11.00 -7.69 -7.19
CA ALA A 32 -9.65 -7.73 -7.73
C ALA A 32 -9.28 -9.17 -8.11
N PRO A 33 -8.47 -9.37 -9.16
CA PRO A 33 -8.07 -10.72 -9.57
C PRO A 33 -7.15 -11.39 -8.54
N HIS A 34 -6.41 -10.61 -7.75
CA HIS A 34 -5.60 -11.10 -6.63
C HIS A 34 -5.93 -10.33 -5.35
N TYR A 35 -6.00 -11.06 -4.23
CA TYR A 35 -6.09 -10.47 -2.90
C TYR A 35 -4.84 -10.78 -2.11
N ALA A 36 -4.28 -9.77 -1.44
CA ALA A 36 -3.13 -9.91 -0.54
C ALA A 36 -3.54 -9.65 0.90
N SER A 37 -2.95 -10.42 1.81
CA SER A 37 -3.10 -10.18 3.25
C SER A 37 -2.06 -9.15 3.69
N PRO A 38 -2.46 -8.05 4.34
CA PRO A 38 -1.52 -7.06 4.85
C PRO A 38 -0.63 -7.68 5.93
N MET A 39 0.69 -7.63 5.71
CA MET A 39 1.72 -8.11 6.62
C MET A 39 2.36 -6.90 7.31
N PRO A 40 2.03 -6.61 8.58
CA PRO A 40 2.62 -5.49 9.30
C PRO A 40 4.12 -5.71 9.48
N ARG A 41 4.91 -4.78 8.96
CA ARG A 41 6.36 -4.73 9.11
C ARG A 41 6.77 -3.41 9.73
N VAL A 42 7.89 -3.40 10.42
CA VAL A 42 8.46 -2.19 11.00
C VAL A 42 9.48 -1.62 10.01
N VAL A 43 9.49 -0.31 9.86
CA VAL A 43 10.48 0.43 9.08
C VAL A 43 11.76 0.56 9.91
N HIS A 44 12.91 0.13 9.38
CA HIS A 44 14.19 0.13 10.08
C HIS A 44 15.02 1.40 9.84
N PHE A 45 14.75 2.12 8.75
CA PHE A 45 15.38 3.40 8.42
C PHE A 45 14.44 4.28 7.61
N GLU A 46 14.68 5.59 7.63
CA GLU A 46 13.85 6.56 6.92
C GLU A 46 13.71 6.21 5.44
N THR A 47 12.47 6.15 4.95
CA THR A 47 12.17 5.79 3.57
C THR A 47 11.01 6.61 3.02
N PRO A 48 11.10 7.11 1.77
CA PRO A 48 10.00 7.84 1.15
C PRO A 48 8.87 6.88 0.74
N LEU A 49 7.65 7.19 1.16
CA LEU A 49 6.43 6.58 0.62
C LEU A 49 6.07 7.24 -0.70
N ARG A 50 5.95 6.47 -1.77
CA ARG A 50 5.68 6.96 -3.13
C ARG A 50 4.35 6.43 -3.65
N ALA A 51 3.66 7.20 -4.49
CA ALA A 51 2.44 6.73 -5.15
C ALA A 51 2.73 5.64 -6.20
N THR A 52 3.93 5.64 -6.80
CA THR A 52 4.34 4.71 -7.85
C THR A 52 5.73 4.13 -7.60
N ALA A 53 5.95 2.88 -8.00
CA ALA A 53 7.25 2.20 -7.89
C ALA A 53 8.34 2.85 -8.76
N LYS A 54 7.95 3.57 -9.82
CA LYS A 54 8.89 4.18 -10.78
C LYS A 54 9.66 5.37 -10.20
N GLY A 55 9.16 5.96 -9.11
CA GLY A 55 9.83 7.03 -8.40
C GLY A 55 9.94 8.37 -9.13
N ASP A 56 9.20 8.55 -10.23
CA ASP A 56 9.16 9.80 -11.00
C ASP A 56 8.39 10.91 -10.27
N GLU A 57 7.47 10.51 -9.40
CA GLU A 57 6.65 11.41 -8.60
C GLU A 57 7.29 11.73 -7.24
N PRO A 58 7.00 12.92 -6.66
CA PRO A 58 7.43 13.26 -5.32
C PRO A 58 6.90 12.24 -4.31
N ALA A 59 7.67 12.02 -3.25
CA ALA A 59 7.22 11.20 -2.12
C ALA A 59 5.95 11.82 -1.52
N LEU A 60 4.94 10.98 -1.28
CA LEU A 60 3.72 11.36 -0.59
C LEU A 60 4.03 11.78 0.85
N THR A 61 4.91 11.02 1.51
CA THR A 61 5.42 11.30 2.86
C THR A 61 6.73 10.55 3.08
N MET A 62 7.42 10.83 4.18
CA MET A 62 8.55 10.03 4.65
C MET A 62 8.12 9.22 5.87
N LEU A 63 8.36 7.91 5.81
CA LEU A 63 8.23 7.02 6.96
C LEU A 63 9.54 7.03 7.73
N GLN A 64 9.45 7.07 9.04
CA GLN A 64 10.58 7.08 9.94
C GLN A 64 10.89 5.69 10.46
N LYS A 65 12.08 5.51 11.02
CA LYS A 65 12.42 4.28 11.73
C LYS A 65 11.44 4.06 12.89
N GLY A 66 10.85 2.88 12.96
CA GLY A 66 9.85 2.49 13.96
C GLY A 66 8.41 2.62 13.48
N ASP A 67 8.16 3.29 12.34
CA ASP A 67 6.84 3.29 11.74
C ASP A 67 6.42 1.89 11.29
N VAL A 68 5.12 1.61 11.37
CA VAL A 68 4.54 0.37 10.87
C VAL A 68 4.10 0.58 9.42
N PHE A 69 4.44 -0.38 8.58
CA PHE A 69 4.02 -0.47 7.20
C PHE A 69 3.44 -1.86 6.94
N GLU A 70 2.15 -1.92 6.62
CA GLU A 70 1.44 -3.13 6.24
C GLU A 70 1.76 -3.46 4.77
N VAL A 71 2.70 -4.38 4.54
CA VAL A 71 3.08 -4.81 3.19
C VAL A 71 2.03 -5.74 2.62
N LEU A 72 1.58 -5.45 1.40
CA LEU A 72 0.70 -6.35 0.64
C LEU A 72 1.47 -7.12 -0.43
N GLU A 73 2.41 -6.46 -1.11
CA GLU A 73 3.18 -7.04 -2.20
C GLU A 73 4.64 -6.58 -2.13
N ILE A 74 5.58 -7.47 -2.43
CA ILE A 74 6.99 -7.11 -2.63
C ILE A 74 7.35 -7.48 -4.07
N ALA A 75 7.73 -6.49 -4.86
CA ALA A 75 8.11 -6.65 -6.26
C ALA A 75 9.53 -6.10 -6.48
N GLY A 76 10.50 -7.01 -6.60
CA GLY A 76 11.91 -6.66 -6.74
C GLY A 76 12.43 -5.97 -5.47
N SER A 77 12.85 -4.71 -5.59
CA SER A 77 13.36 -3.89 -4.48
C SER A 77 12.31 -3.01 -3.81
N HIS A 78 11.04 -3.07 -4.25
CA HIS A 78 9.98 -2.20 -3.73
C HIS A 78 8.91 -3.04 -3.02
N ALA A 79 8.46 -2.55 -1.87
CA ALA A 79 7.31 -3.08 -1.16
C ALA A 79 6.13 -2.13 -1.36
N TRP A 80 4.99 -2.66 -1.79
CA TRP A 80 3.72 -1.96 -1.87
C TRP A 80 2.83 -2.33 -0.70
N GLY A 81 2.17 -1.35 -0.12
CA GLY A 81 1.39 -1.55 1.07
C GLY A 81 0.71 -0.31 1.61
N VAL A 82 0.26 -0.40 2.86
CA VAL A 82 -0.41 0.66 3.60
C VAL A 82 0.47 1.12 4.75
N ALA A 83 0.64 2.43 4.86
CA ALA A 83 1.20 3.06 6.04
C ALA A 83 0.03 3.52 6.95
N PRO A 84 -0.35 2.76 8.00
CA PRO A 84 -1.45 3.13 8.88
C PRO A 84 -1.21 4.44 9.64
N GLY A 85 0.04 4.83 9.89
CA GLY A 85 0.38 6.11 10.53
C GLY A 85 -0.17 7.33 9.77
N PRO A 86 0.24 7.55 8.51
CA PRO A 86 -0.33 8.59 7.66
C PRO A 86 -1.64 8.20 6.97
N ALA A 87 -2.13 6.96 7.13
CA ALA A 87 -3.27 6.38 6.41
C ALA A 87 -3.15 6.48 4.87
N LEU A 88 -1.95 6.21 4.35
CA LEU A 88 -1.63 6.30 2.93
C LEU A 88 -1.18 4.95 2.38
N VAL A 89 -1.60 4.68 1.14
CA VAL A 89 -1.18 3.52 0.34
C VAL A 89 -0.05 3.96 -0.58
N GLY A 90 0.97 3.12 -0.72
CA GLY A 90 2.06 3.43 -1.63
C GLY A 90 3.16 2.39 -1.65
N TYR A 91 4.27 2.79 -2.25
CA TYR A 91 5.49 2.02 -2.42
C TYR A 91 6.59 2.59 -1.53
N ILE A 92 7.33 1.71 -0.87
CA ILE A 92 8.57 2.02 -0.18
C ILE A 92 9.68 1.10 -0.68
N ASP A 93 10.92 1.44 -0.36
CA ASP A 93 12.03 0.52 -0.58
C ASP A 93 11.89 -0.70 0.36
N ALA A 94 11.89 -1.90 -0.22
CA ALA A 94 11.75 -3.13 0.55
C ALA A 94 12.93 -3.34 1.52
N SER A 95 14.10 -2.79 1.21
CA SER A 95 15.26 -2.83 2.10
C SER A 95 15.04 -2.01 3.37
N ALA A 96 14.12 -1.03 3.35
CA ALA A 96 13.74 -0.25 4.53
C ALA A 96 12.95 -1.07 5.56
N LEU A 97 12.40 -2.19 5.12
CA LEU A 97 11.72 -3.14 5.99
C LEU A 97 12.73 -4.17 6.47
N GLY A 98 12.68 -4.49 7.76
CA GLY A 98 13.58 -5.49 8.33
C GLY A 98 13.38 -6.84 7.65
N GLU A 99 14.47 -7.59 7.50
CA GLU A 99 14.38 -9.01 7.18
C GLU A 99 13.57 -9.70 8.29
N THR A 100 12.60 -10.53 7.90
CA THR A 100 12.01 -11.49 8.83
C THR A 100 13.08 -12.54 9.09
N GLU A 101 13.76 -12.42 10.22
CA GLU A 101 14.57 -13.50 10.81
C GLU A 101 13.69 -14.70 11.20
#